data_AF-B8HI92-F1
#
_entry.id   AF-B8HI92-F1
#
_cell.length_a   1.000
_cell.length_b   1.000
_cell.length_c   1.000
_cell.angle_alpha   90.00
_cell.angle_beta   90.00
_cell.angle_gamma   90.00
#
_symmetry.space_group_name_H-M   'P 1'
#
loop_
_entity.id
_entity.type
_entity.pdbx_description
1 polymer ?
#
loop_
_entity_poly.entity_id
_entity_poly.type
_entity_poly.pdbx_seq_one_letter_code
_entity_poly.pdbx_strand_id
1 'polypeptide(L)'
;MAMLRDNGSHYEPRSQLSNPREFGKKLSPEFVQETPDNTYRVSGAMAQHAFAREVRLALHERGMTIEALSETTGLNYQRLTRILRGTAVMRLDDIGLISRTVPEVFAHGTQALLQLVAANPTRPS
;
A
#
# COMPACT_ATOMS: atom_id res chain seq x y z
N MET A 1 -17.24 -21.34 29.45
CA MET A 1 -17.19 -20.51 28.23
C MET A 1 -16.06 -19.51 28.37
N ALA A 2 -14.90 -19.80 27.80
CA ALA A 2 -13.79 -18.86 27.75
C ALA A 2 -14.03 -17.93 26.55
N MET A 3 -14.20 -16.63 26.81
CA MET A 3 -14.12 -15.61 25.78
C MET A 3 -12.69 -15.62 25.23
N LEU A 4 -12.53 -16.11 24.00
CA LEU A 4 -11.35 -15.84 23.19
C LEU A 4 -11.29 -14.32 23.02
N ARG A 5 -10.39 -13.68 23.78
CA ARG A 5 -9.93 -12.34 23.43
C ARG A 5 -9.22 -12.50 22.10
N ASP A 6 -9.89 -12.10 21.02
CA ASP A 6 -9.20 -11.78 19.79
C ASP A 6 -8.24 -10.64 20.15
N ASN A 7 -6.98 -10.97 20.45
CA ASN A 7 -5.91 -10.00 20.48
C ASN A 7 -5.72 -9.59 19.02
N GLY A 8 -6.62 -8.71 18.56
CA GLY A 8 -6.85 -8.39 17.16
C GLY A 8 -5.53 -8.13 16.49
N SER A 9 -5.10 -9.06 15.64
CA SER A 9 -3.86 -8.89 14.88
C SER A 9 -4.00 -7.60 14.09
N HIS A 10 -3.13 -6.62 14.38
CA HIS A 10 -3.12 -5.37 13.66
C HIS A 10 -2.86 -5.69 12.18
N TYR A 11 -3.85 -5.40 11.32
CA TYR A 11 -3.75 -5.63 9.89
C TYR A 11 -2.61 -4.78 9.30
N GLU A 12 -1.62 -5.47 8.72
CA GLU A 12 -0.52 -4.87 7.94
C GLU A 12 -0.73 -5.18 6.46
N PRO A 13 -0.91 -4.19 5.57
CA PRO A 13 -1.06 -4.43 4.13
C PRO A 13 0.03 -5.32 3.54
N ARG A 14 1.29 -5.16 3.98
CA ARG A 14 2.42 -5.96 3.50
C ARG A 14 2.31 -7.45 3.84
N SER A 15 1.51 -7.83 4.84
CA SER A 15 1.34 -9.23 5.23
C SER A 15 0.47 -10.00 4.23
N GLN A 16 -0.14 -9.31 3.25
CA GLN A 16 -0.90 -9.92 2.16
C GLN A 16 -0.02 -10.20 0.93
N LEU A 17 1.29 -9.98 1.01
CA LEU A 17 2.26 -10.41 0.01
C LEU A 17 2.93 -11.72 0.48
N SER A 18 3.25 -12.61 -0.45
CA SER A 18 4.07 -13.79 -0.17
C SER A 18 5.45 -13.41 0.37
N ASN A 19 5.98 -12.25 -0.04
CA ASN A 19 7.16 -11.62 0.55
C ASN A 19 6.88 -10.17 1.00
N PRO A 20 6.67 -9.93 2.32
CA PRO A 20 6.38 -8.60 2.85
C PRO A 20 7.45 -7.52 2.58
N ARG A 21 8.69 -7.91 2.24
CA ARG A 21 9.79 -6.96 1.98
C ARG A 21 9.68 -6.28 0.61
N GLU A 22 8.86 -6.83 -0.28
CA GLU A 22 8.62 -6.35 -1.65
C GLU A 22 7.56 -5.24 -1.72
N PHE A 23 6.81 -5.02 -0.63
CA PHE A 23 5.73 -4.04 -0.56
C PHE A 23 6.18 -2.64 -0.96
N GLY A 24 5.43 -2.03 -1.87
CA GLY A 24 5.68 -0.70 -2.43
C GLY A 24 6.99 -0.60 -3.23
N LYS A 25 7.61 -1.70 -3.65
CA LYS A 25 8.89 -1.69 -4.39
C LYS A 25 8.82 -2.47 -5.70
N LYS A 26 8.40 -3.73 -5.61
CA LYS A 26 8.35 -4.62 -6.77
C LYS A 26 7.16 -4.28 -7.66
N LEU A 27 7.36 -4.26 -8.98
CA LEU A 27 6.29 -3.98 -9.95
C LEU A 27 5.16 -5.01 -9.84
N SER A 28 5.51 -6.29 -9.84
CA SER A 28 4.57 -7.40 -9.75
C SER A 28 4.96 -8.33 -8.59
N PRO A 29 4.62 -7.98 -7.33
CA PRO A 29 4.79 -8.89 -6.21
C PRO A 29 3.77 -10.03 -6.29
N GLU A 30 4.11 -11.14 -5.64
CA GLU A 30 3.16 -12.22 -5.43
C GLU A 30 2.35 -11.94 -4.17
N PHE A 31 1.02 -12.05 -4.28
CA PHE A 31 0.10 -11.90 -3.16
C PHE A 31 -0.22 -13.26 -2.55
N VAL A 32 -0.59 -13.25 -1.27
CA VAL A 32 -1.13 -14.45 -0.62
C VAL A 32 -2.38 -14.92 -1.36
N GLN A 33 -2.64 -16.23 -1.30
CA GLN A 33 -3.83 -16.80 -1.93
C GLN A 33 -5.10 -16.15 -1.37
N GLU A 34 -5.97 -15.71 -2.28
CA GLU A 34 -7.28 -15.19 -1.92
C GLU A 34 -8.22 -16.31 -1.44
N THR A 35 -8.96 -16.00 -0.39
CA THR A 35 -10.07 -16.75 0.16
C THR A 35 -11.25 -15.79 0.35
N PRO A 36 -12.49 -16.29 0.50
CA PRO A 36 -13.64 -15.44 0.80
C PRO A 36 -13.43 -14.54 2.02
N ASP A 37 -12.66 -14.99 3.01
CA ASP A 37 -12.42 -14.28 4.26
C ASP A 37 -11.33 -13.19 4.18
N ASN A 38 -10.44 -13.26 3.18
CA ASN A 38 -9.31 -12.34 3.06
C ASN A 38 -9.31 -11.50 1.77
N THR A 39 -10.21 -11.75 0.81
CA THR A 39 -10.19 -11.10 -0.51
C THR A 39 -10.16 -9.57 -0.41
N TYR A 40 -10.96 -8.97 0.48
CA TYR A 40 -10.95 -7.51 0.69
C TYR A 40 -9.62 -7.00 1.25
N ARG A 41 -8.91 -7.81 2.05
CA ARG A 41 -7.58 -7.47 2.60
C ARG A 41 -6.52 -7.55 1.51
N VAL A 42 -6.60 -8.55 0.63
CA VAL A 42 -5.69 -8.71 -0.51
C VAL A 42 -5.90 -7.57 -1.50
N SER A 43 -7.13 -7.29 -1.92
CA SER A 43 -7.46 -6.16 -2.80
C SER A 43 -7.01 -4.81 -2.20
N GLY A 44 -7.25 -4.61 -0.90
CA GLY A 44 -6.80 -3.42 -0.19
C GLY A 44 -5.27 -3.30 -0.13
N ALA A 45 -4.55 -4.42 -0.01
CA ALA A 45 -3.09 -4.45 -0.06
C ALA A 45 -2.55 -4.20 -1.46
N MET A 46 -3.21 -4.69 -2.51
CA MET A 46 -2.85 -4.40 -3.91
C MET A 46 -2.92 -2.90 -4.20
N ALA A 47 -4.02 -2.24 -3.81
CA ALA A 47 -4.18 -0.80 -3.98
C ALA A 47 -3.10 0.01 -3.25
N GLN A 48 -2.85 -0.34 -1.98
CA GLN A 48 -1.84 0.34 -1.17
C GLN A 48 -0.42 0.07 -1.66
N HIS A 49 -0.13 -1.14 -2.16
CA HIS A 49 1.16 -1.48 -2.77
C HIS A 49 1.40 -0.64 -4.03
N ALA A 50 0.41 -0.58 -4.93
CA ALA A 50 0.48 0.21 -6.15
C ALA A 50 0.77 1.68 -5.82
N PHE A 51 -0.02 2.28 -4.93
CA PHE A 51 0.18 3.66 -4.52
C PHE A 51 1.55 3.88 -3.87
N ALA A 52 1.95 3.04 -2.91
CA ALA A 52 3.24 3.18 -2.25
C ALA A 52 4.42 3.07 -3.23
N ARG A 53 4.32 2.23 -4.25
CA ARG A 53 5.31 2.11 -5.31
C ARG A 53 5.40 3.39 -6.14
N GLU A 54 4.26 3.94 -6.58
CA GLU A 54 4.24 5.16 -7.35
C GLU A 54 4.77 6.37 -6.56
N VAL A 55 4.50 6.44 -5.25
CA VAL A 55 5.15 7.44 -4.39
C VAL A 55 6.68 7.32 -4.47
N ARG A 56 7.23 6.10 -4.36
CA ARG A 56 8.69 5.92 -4.41
C ARG A 56 9.28 6.28 -5.77
N LEU A 57 8.60 5.94 -6.85
CA LEU A 57 9.04 6.27 -8.20
C LEU A 57 9.03 7.78 -8.42
N ALA A 58 7.93 8.45 -8.08
CA ALA A 58 7.83 9.89 -8.21
C ALA A 58 8.86 10.63 -7.35
N LEU A 59 9.12 10.15 -6.12
CA LEU A 59 10.19 10.71 -5.28
C LEU A 59 11.57 10.55 -5.93
N HIS A 60 11.86 9.38 -6.49
CA HIS A 60 13.12 9.14 -7.20
C HIS A 60 13.25 10.05 -8.44
N GLU A 61 12.21 10.15 -9.26
CA GLU A 61 12.18 10.98 -10.48
C GLU A 61 12.33 12.48 -10.16
N ARG A 62 11.77 12.93 -9.04
CA ARG A 62 11.89 14.31 -8.55
C ARG A 62 13.17 14.61 -7.78
N GLY A 63 14.00 13.60 -7.49
CA GLY A 63 15.14 13.74 -6.58
C GLY A 63 14.74 14.14 -5.15
N MET A 64 13.51 13.81 -4.73
CA MET A 64 12.94 14.18 -3.43
C MET A 64 13.08 13.03 -2.43
N THR A 65 13.39 13.35 -1.18
CA THR A 65 13.46 12.34 -0.10
C THR A 65 12.09 12.15 0.56
N ILE A 66 11.91 11.06 1.30
CA ILE A 66 10.71 10.84 2.13
C ILE A 66 10.60 11.93 3.22
N GLU A 67 11.74 12.43 3.71
CA GLU A 67 11.80 13.51 4.69
C GLU A 67 11.26 14.82 4.09
N ALA A 68 11.74 15.22 2.92
CA ALA A 68 11.24 16.38 2.20
C ALA A 68 9.73 16.27 1.88
N LEU A 69 9.25 15.07 1.53
CA LEU A 69 7.81 14.84 1.34
C LEU A 69 7.04 15.03 2.66
N SER A 70 7.56 14.54 3.78
CA SER A 70 6.93 14.69 5.09
C SER A 70 6.83 16.16 5.53
N GLU A 71 7.89 16.95 5.28
CA GLU A 71 7.90 18.39 5.55
C GLU A 71 6.89 19.13 4.68
N THR A 72 6.84 18.79 3.38
CA THR A 72 5.95 19.46 2.41
C THR A 72 4.47 19.15 2.67
N THR A 73 4.16 17.92 3.07
CA THR A 73 2.78 17.48 3.31
C THR A 73 2.30 17.74 4.74
N GLY A 74 3.22 18.01 5.68
CA GLY A 74 2.93 18.04 7.11
C GLY A 74 2.62 16.65 7.71
N LEU A 75 2.74 15.58 6.93
CA LEU A 75 2.58 14.22 7.43
C LEU A 75 3.74 13.86 8.33
N ASN A 76 3.47 13.24 9.47
CA ASN A 76 4.52 12.72 10.33
C ASN A 76 5.41 11.72 9.57
N TYR A 77 6.73 11.95 9.59
CA TYR A 77 7.71 11.11 8.89
C TYR A 77 7.63 9.62 9.26
N GLN A 78 7.44 9.29 10.54
CA GLN A 78 7.30 7.90 10.98
C GLN A 78 6.02 7.28 10.45
N ARG A 79 4.92 8.04 10.38
CA ARG A 79 3.68 7.58 9.74
C ARG A 79 3.93 7.31 8.25
N LEU A 80 4.51 8.27 7.53
CA LEU A 80 4.78 8.17 6.10
C LEU A 80 5.66 6.94 5.78
N THR A 81 6.73 6.73 6.55
CA THR A 81 7.58 5.54 6.37
C THR A 81 6.85 4.23 6.67
N ARG A 82 5.93 4.18 7.65
CA ARG A 82 5.14 2.97 7.96
C ARG A 82 4.13 2.64 6.87
N ILE A 83 3.38 3.61 6.36
CA ILE A 83 2.41 3.38 5.27
C ILE A 83 3.14 2.97 3.98
N LEU A 84 4.28 3.60 3.64
CA LEU A 84 5.07 3.24 2.46
C LEU A 84 5.82 1.90 2.59
N ARG A 85 5.88 1.33 3.80
CA ARG A 85 6.42 -0.02 4.06
C ARG A 85 5.31 -1.06 4.26
N GLY A 86 4.04 -0.63 4.27
CA GLY A 86 2.88 -1.47 4.49
C GLY A 86 2.77 -2.02 5.92
N THR A 87 3.43 -1.42 6.91
CA THR A 87 3.26 -1.77 8.34
C THR A 87 2.17 -0.94 9.04
N ALA A 88 1.54 -0.04 8.29
CA ALA A 88 0.34 0.68 8.69
C ALA A 88 -0.57 0.83 7.49
N VAL A 89 -1.89 0.83 7.73
CA VAL A 89 -2.89 1.09 6.70
C VAL A 89 -2.80 2.55 6.25
N MET A 90 -2.74 2.73 4.93
CA MET A 90 -2.87 4.01 4.27
C MET A 90 -4.33 4.43 4.25
N ARG A 91 -4.62 5.60 4.81
CA ARG A 91 -5.96 6.20 4.82
C ARG A 91 -6.17 7.02 3.56
N LEU A 92 -7.43 7.28 3.22
CA LEU A 92 -7.77 8.19 2.12
C LEU A 92 -7.19 9.59 2.32
N ASP A 93 -7.11 10.07 3.56
CA ASP A 93 -6.46 11.35 3.88
C ASP A 93 -4.96 11.35 3.57
N ASP A 94 -4.26 10.22 3.81
CA ASP A 94 -2.83 10.10 3.45
C ASP A 94 -2.67 10.17 1.93
N ILE A 95 -3.55 9.47 1.18
CA ILE A 95 -3.58 9.49 -0.28
C ILE A 95 -3.83 10.93 -0.77
N GLY A 96 -4.85 11.60 -0.24
CA GLY A 96 -5.19 12.97 -0.62
C GLY A 96 -4.05 13.95 -0.36
N LEU A 97 -3.41 13.88 0.82
CA LEU A 97 -2.27 14.74 1.16
C LEU A 97 -1.08 14.50 0.22
N ILE A 98 -0.69 13.24 0.03
CA ILE A 98 0.45 12.90 -0.84
C ILE A 98 0.16 13.29 -2.28
N SER A 99 -1.04 13.00 -2.80
CA SER A 99 -1.41 13.30 -4.18
C SER A 99 -1.54 14.80 -4.47
N ARG A 100 -1.80 15.65 -3.47
CA ARG A 100 -1.75 17.10 -3.68
C ARG A 100 -0.32 17.63 -3.87
N THR A 101 0.66 16.98 -3.27
CA THR A 101 2.09 17.34 -3.41
C THR A 101 2.73 16.64 -4.62
N VAL A 102 2.29 15.42 -4.92
CA VAL A 102 2.83 14.55 -5.97
C VAL A 102 1.67 14.00 -6.83
N PRO A 103 1.10 14.81 -7.74
CA PRO A 103 -0.14 14.47 -8.46
C PRO A 103 -0.07 13.23 -9.33
N GLU A 104 1.09 12.94 -9.92
CA GLU A 104 1.32 11.77 -10.77
C GLU A 104 1.07 10.44 -10.04
N VAL A 105 1.23 10.40 -8.71
CA VAL A 105 1.00 9.20 -7.90
C VAL A 105 -0.44 8.73 -8.00
N PHE A 106 -1.40 9.66 -8.08
CA PHE A 106 -2.82 9.29 -8.18
C PHE A 106 -3.15 8.69 -9.55
N ALA A 107 -2.65 9.33 -10.62
CA ALA A 107 -2.87 8.89 -11.98
C ALA A 107 -2.18 7.54 -12.26
N HIS A 108 -0.89 7.43 -11.94
CA HIS A 108 -0.11 6.21 -12.18
C HIS A 108 -0.48 5.10 -11.20
N GLY A 109 -0.86 5.44 -9.96
CA GLY A 109 -1.22 4.46 -8.94
C GLY A 109 -2.47 3.67 -9.33
N THR A 110 -3.43 4.33 -9.97
CA THR A 110 -4.63 3.69 -10.51
C THR A 110 -4.28 2.71 -11.63
N GLN A 111 -3.39 3.11 -12.55
CA GLN A 111 -2.94 2.24 -13.64
C GLN A 111 -2.16 1.02 -13.12
N ALA A 112 -1.26 1.23 -12.15
CA ALA A 112 -0.51 0.16 -11.50
C ALA A 112 -1.44 -0.82 -10.78
N LEU A 113 -2.50 -0.35 -10.12
CA LEU A 113 -3.52 -1.22 -9.52
C LEU A 113 -4.25 -2.05 -10.58
N LEU A 114 -4.69 -1.45 -11.68
CA LEU A 114 -5.34 -2.18 -12.76
C LEU A 114 -4.43 -3.28 -13.33
N GLN A 115 -3.15 -3.00 -13.51
CA GLN A 115 -2.15 -4.00 -13.94
C GLN A 115 -2.01 -5.14 -12.92
N LEU A 116 -1.99 -4.82 -11.62
CA LEU A 116 -1.91 -5.83 -10.57
C LEU A 116 -3.14 -6.72 -10.51
N VAL A 117 -4.34 -6.14 -10.66
CA VAL A 117 -5.61 -6.90 -10.69
C VAL A 117 -5.66 -7.81 -11.92
N ALA A 118 -5.23 -7.32 -13.08
CA ALA A 118 -5.15 -8.15 -14.29
C ALA A 118 -4.12 -9.30 -14.16
N ALA A 119 -3.00 -9.05 -13.47
CA ALA A 119 -1.94 -10.04 -13.25
C ALA A 119 -2.26 -11.05 -12.13
N ASN A 120 -3.18 -10.72 -11.23
CA ASN A 120 -3.66 -11.57 -10.15
C ASN A 120 -5.17 -11.77 -10.29
N PRO A 121 -5.64 -12.47 -11.35
CA PRO A 121 -7.07 -12.66 -11.55
C PRO A 121 -7.64 -13.40 -10.35
N THR A 122 -8.55 -12.74 -9.64
CA THR A 122 -9.33 -13.34 -8.56
C THR A 122 -10.03 -14.56 -9.14
N ARG A 123 -9.68 -15.77 -8.67
CA ARG A 123 -10.41 -16.97 -9.10
C ARG A 123 -11.82 -16.87 -8.51
N PRO A 124 -12.89 -16.85 -9.32
CA PRO A 124 -14.21 -17.07 -8.76
C PRO A 124 -14.20 -18.45 -8.10
N SER A 125 -14.58 -18.47 -6.83
CA SER A 125 -14.87 -19.68 -6.06
C SER A 125 -15.95 -20.51 -6.71
#